data_AF-A0A958QX97-F1
#
_entry.id   AF-A0A958QX97-F1
#
_cell.length_a   1.000
_cell.length_b   1.000
_cell.length_c   1.000
_cell.angle_alpha   90.00
_cell.angle_beta   90.00
_cell.angle_gamma   90.00
#
_symmetry.space_group_name_H-M   'P 1'
#
loop_
_entity.id
_entity.type
_entity.pdbx_description
1 polymer ?
#
loop_
_entity_poly.entity_id
_entity_poly.type
_entity_poly.pdbx_seq_one_letter_code
_entity_poly.pdbx_strand_id
1 'polypeptide(L)'
;MQWSPDRNAGFSSADPARLFFPVIMDPVYGYASVNVEAQERNPSSFLSFMRRIMSLRRQYKAFGRGSFEFLQPTNKRVLAYLRRSQDEVILCVVNLSRFSQPCELDLSEFNGWIPMEIFGRTEFPAIGDLPYFLTLAPHGFYWFRLEPEPQPIRLAPSGVTVAQEDPPTIMIDSATVELFDQPHARLSFEEGLERFLVSRRWFQGKSRTIERVRIADYAKVGAGFYLTIVTVLYEGSVEERYVLPLRIATGAAAEALARDIPDSVVALVKSPREGGVIIDALADRHACVLLLSTIHNRRRLRTSLGGEIRGMGSRSLERLMRTKALTEQIKPMTAEQSNTSVVYDDSAILKLFRKIEIGVNPEVEIGRFLADQAGTAQVPTLMGSLSLVDEDGTEATLAVLQEFFVGVEEGWAYFSRQLRERRPAGGAPIPQHPFSMSGQDLPQEELRAAHGEMGDAAYLLGEQTAALHTALASDTRVSSFRPERLVLSDIERVMSRVSERTARVFDQLRLQQTDPEAWDEALIERVGDAAAAIDDVARATEKRLNAAVRGGGFW
;
A
#
# COMPACT_ATOMS: atom_id res chain seq x y z
N MET A 1 -32.38 -20.34 33.98
CA MET A 1 -30.92 -20.14 33.82
C MET A 1 -30.24 -20.80 35.00
N GLN A 2 -29.54 -21.91 34.79
CA GLN A 2 -28.87 -22.65 35.86
C GLN A 2 -27.68 -21.82 36.38
N TRP A 3 -27.60 -21.53 37.68
CA TRP A 3 -26.63 -20.57 38.22
C TRP A 3 -25.26 -21.19 38.51
N SER A 4 -25.25 -22.32 39.21
CA SER A 4 -24.02 -23.01 39.63
C SER A 4 -24.18 -24.54 39.46
N PRO A 5 -23.08 -25.32 39.55
CA PRO A 5 -23.14 -26.77 39.54
C PRO A 5 -23.68 -27.35 40.87
N ASP A 6 -24.02 -26.52 41.84
CA ASP A 6 -24.50 -26.95 43.15
C ASP A 6 -25.92 -27.53 43.09
N ARG A 7 -26.37 -28.04 44.24
CA ARG A 7 -27.70 -28.61 44.42
C ARG A 7 -28.79 -27.73 43.79
N ASN A 8 -29.65 -28.37 42.99
CA ASN A 8 -30.76 -27.72 42.29
C ASN A 8 -30.31 -26.52 41.41
N ALA A 9 -29.14 -26.61 40.78
CA ALA A 9 -28.57 -25.59 39.90
C ALA A 9 -28.37 -24.22 40.57
N GLY A 10 -28.22 -24.19 41.89
CA GLY A 10 -28.08 -22.97 42.69
C GLY A 10 -29.40 -22.24 43.01
N PHE A 11 -30.58 -22.77 42.66
CA PHE A 11 -31.86 -22.11 42.91
C PHE A 11 -32.46 -22.37 44.29
N SER A 12 -32.14 -23.49 44.93
CA SER A 12 -32.77 -23.88 46.19
C SER A 12 -31.93 -24.93 46.93
N SER A 13 -31.93 -24.87 48.26
CA SER A 13 -31.35 -25.90 49.12
C SER A 13 -32.32 -27.04 49.44
N ALA A 14 -33.57 -26.98 48.99
CA ALA A 14 -34.61 -27.97 49.26
C ALA A 14 -34.26 -29.36 48.70
N ASP A 15 -34.93 -30.38 49.21
CA ASP A 15 -34.85 -31.73 48.64
C ASP A 15 -35.31 -31.71 47.17
N PRO A 16 -34.52 -32.26 46.21
CA PRO A 16 -34.91 -32.37 44.80
C PRO A 16 -36.32 -32.94 44.59
N ALA A 17 -36.76 -33.89 45.44
CA ALA A 17 -38.09 -34.48 45.37
C ALA A 17 -39.23 -33.51 45.74
N ARG A 18 -38.90 -32.37 46.34
CA ARG A 18 -39.85 -31.30 46.73
C ARG A 18 -39.86 -30.12 45.77
N LEU A 19 -39.04 -30.15 44.71
CA LEU A 19 -39.06 -29.11 43.70
C LEU A 19 -40.35 -29.17 42.90
N PHE A 20 -40.98 -28.00 42.69
CA PHE A 20 -42.18 -27.89 41.87
C PHE A 20 -41.90 -28.24 40.40
N PHE A 21 -40.72 -27.89 39.88
CA PHE A 21 -40.22 -28.34 38.58
C PHE A 21 -38.84 -28.99 38.75
N PRO A 22 -38.60 -30.15 38.12
CA PRO A 22 -37.28 -30.76 38.14
C PRO A 22 -36.28 -29.90 37.36
N VAL A 23 -35.03 -29.91 37.83
CA VAL A 23 -33.90 -29.30 37.12
C VAL A 23 -33.47 -30.19 35.95
N ILE A 24 -32.82 -29.61 34.94
CA ILE A 24 -32.28 -30.37 33.80
C ILE A 24 -31.05 -31.13 34.30
N MET A 25 -31.08 -32.46 34.15
CA MET A 25 -30.07 -33.40 34.66
C MET A 25 -29.33 -34.15 33.56
N ASP A 26 -29.61 -33.88 32.29
CA ASP A 26 -29.01 -34.63 31.21
C ASP A 26 -27.50 -34.32 31.08
N PRO A 27 -26.70 -35.24 30.52
CA PRO A 27 -25.25 -35.04 30.44
C PRO A 27 -24.80 -33.85 29.59
N VAL A 28 -25.64 -33.40 28.64
CA VAL A 28 -25.30 -32.38 27.64
C VAL A 28 -25.73 -30.98 28.09
N TYR A 29 -26.94 -30.83 28.63
CA TYR A 29 -27.52 -29.54 29.03
C TYR A 29 -27.82 -29.42 30.54
N GLY A 30 -27.39 -30.40 31.34
CA GLY A 30 -27.52 -30.37 32.79
C GLY A 30 -26.66 -29.30 33.45
N TYR A 31 -27.08 -28.89 34.65
CA TYR A 31 -26.45 -27.78 35.39
C TYR A 31 -25.04 -28.04 35.89
N ALA A 32 -24.60 -29.30 35.92
CA ALA A 32 -23.19 -29.60 36.11
C ALA A 32 -22.32 -29.08 34.95
N SER A 33 -22.85 -29.05 33.72
CA SER A 33 -22.14 -28.67 32.50
C SER A 33 -22.45 -27.25 32.03
N VAL A 34 -23.74 -26.84 32.04
CA VAL A 34 -24.22 -25.59 31.43
C VAL A 34 -24.83 -24.66 32.48
N ASN A 35 -24.00 -24.03 33.30
CA ASN A 35 -24.42 -23.04 34.30
C ASN A 35 -23.71 -21.68 34.14
N VAL A 36 -24.23 -20.63 34.79
CA VAL A 36 -23.68 -19.27 34.72
C VAL A 36 -22.23 -19.24 35.20
N GLU A 37 -21.92 -19.83 36.35
CA GLU A 37 -20.56 -19.86 36.90
C GLU A 37 -19.54 -20.48 35.92
N ALA A 38 -19.89 -21.62 35.31
CA ALA A 38 -19.06 -22.28 34.31
C ALA A 38 -18.92 -21.45 33.03
N GLN A 39 -20.00 -20.81 32.57
CA GLN A 39 -19.97 -19.95 31.39
C GLN A 39 -19.21 -18.63 31.64
N GLU A 40 -19.21 -18.10 32.85
CA GLU A 40 -18.43 -16.91 33.22
C GLU A 40 -16.93 -17.18 33.23
N ARG A 41 -16.51 -18.38 33.64
CA ARG A 41 -15.10 -18.80 33.62
C ARG A 41 -14.57 -19.08 32.22
N ASN A 42 -15.43 -19.39 31.25
CA ASN A 42 -15.02 -19.72 29.89
C ASN A 42 -15.22 -18.52 28.92
N PRO A 43 -14.14 -17.91 28.40
CA PRO A 43 -14.22 -16.82 27.42
C PRO A 43 -14.89 -17.19 26.09
N SER A 44 -14.93 -18.48 25.75
CA SER A 44 -15.59 -19.02 24.54
C SER A 44 -17.05 -19.43 24.77
N SER A 45 -17.60 -19.18 25.96
CA SER A 45 -18.98 -19.56 26.29
C SER A 45 -20.02 -18.75 25.52
N PHE A 46 -21.24 -19.29 25.45
CA PHE A 46 -22.37 -18.56 24.89
C PHE A 46 -22.65 -17.25 25.65
N LEU A 47 -22.51 -17.23 26.98
CA LEU A 47 -22.62 -16.01 27.77
C LEU A 47 -21.59 -14.95 27.36
N SER A 48 -20.32 -15.35 27.22
CA SER A 48 -19.23 -14.46 26.78
C SER A 48 -19.48 -13.96 25.35
N PHE A 49 -19.96 -14.83 24.46
CA PHE A 49 -20.41 -14.47 23.12
C PHE A 49 -21.55 -13.44 23.16
N MET A 50 -22.60 -13.66 23.95
CA MET A 50 -23.73 -12.73 24.08
C MET A 50 -23.29 -11.38 24.66
N ARG A 51 -22.40 -11.37 25.66
CA ARG A 51 -21.80 -10.14 26.20
C ARG A 51 -21.05 -9.37 25.11
N ARG A 52 -20.26 -10.05 24.28
CA ARG A 52 -19.54 -9.45 23.15
C ARG A 52 -20.50 -8.84 22.12
N ILE A 53 -21.55 -9.58 21.73
CA ILE A 53 -22.58 -9.09 20.80
C ILE A 53 -23.32 -7.87 21.35
N MET A 54 -23.68 -7.89 22.64
CA MET A 54 -24.32 -6.74 23.28
C MET A 54 -23.40 -5.51 23.35
N SER A 55 -22.11 -5.72 23.60
CA SER A 55 -21.11 -4.65 23.59
C SER A 55 -20.99 -4.03 22.20
N LEU A 56 -20.85 -4.84 21.14
CA LEU A 56 -20.80 -4.37 19.76
C LEU A 56 -22.07 -3.60 19.37
N ARG A 57 -23.25 -4.10 19.76
CA ARG A 57 -24.53 -3.41 19.52
C ARG A 57 -24.59 -2.04 20.19
N ARG A 58 -23.95 -1.85 21.35
CA ARG A 58 -23.87 -0.54 22.02
C ARG A 58 -22.85 0.38 21.35
N GLN A 59 -21.77 -0.19 20.83
CA GLN A 59 -20.69 0.55 20.16
C GLN A 59 -21.14 1.13 18.82
N TYR A 60 -21.88 0.36 18.01
CA TYR A 60 -22.33 0.79 16.69
C TYR A 60 -23.80 1.17 16.69
N LYS A 61 -24.10 2.46 16.48
CA LYS A 61 -25.47 2.99 16.51
C LYS A 61 -26.32 2.41 15.39
N ALA A 62 -25.70 2.06 14.25
CA ALA A 62 -26.37 1.42 13.12
C ALA A 62 -27.13 0.13 13.49
N PHE A 63 -26.67 -0.68 14.45
CA PHE A 63 -27.40 -1.89 14.88
C PHE A 63 -28.67 -1.59 15.70
N GLY A 64 -28.69 -0.46 16.42
CA GLY A 64 -29.78 -0.09 17.32
C GLY A 64 -30.84 0.78 16.65
N ARG A 65 -30.40 1.78 15.89
CA ARG A 65 -31.24 2.86 15.33
C ARG A 65 -31.08 3.04 13.82
N GLY A 66 -30.17 2.30 13.18
CA GLY A 66 -29.94 2.42 11.75
C GLY A 66 -31.10 1.89 10.91
N SER A 67 -31.19 2.41 9.68
CA SER A 67 -32.10 1.90 8.64
C SER A 67 -31.81 0.41 8.39
N PHE A 68 -32.74 -0.28 7.73
CA PHE A 68 -32.60 -1.68 7.41
C PHE A 68 -32.97 -1.90 5.95
N GLU A 69 -32.00 -2.31 5.14
CA GLU A 69 -32.17 -2.51 3.71
C GLU A 69 -31.69 -3.91 3.30
N PHE A 70 -32.56 -4.70 2.68
CA PHE A 70 -32.18 -6.03 2.22
C PHE A 70 -31.36 -5.97 0.93
N LEU A 71 -30.23 -6.67 0.93
CA LEU A 71 -29.58 -7.07 -0.31
C LEU A 71 -30.25 -8.37 -0.80
N GLN A 72 -30.38 -8.53 -2.11
CA GLN A 72 -31.04 -9.69 -2.73
C GLN A 72 -30.01 -10.61 -3.39
N PRO A 73 -29.21 -11.38 -2.62
CA PRO A 73 -28.29 -12.34 -3.21
C PRO A 73 -29.06 -13.44 -3.95
N THR A 74 -28.50 -13.93 -5.05
CA THR A 74 -29.07 -15.07 -5.81
C THR A 74 -29.21 -16.31 -4.94
N ASN A 75 -28.31 -16.51 -3.97
CA ASN A 75 -28.38 -17.62 -3.02
C ASN A 75 -29.33 -17.30 -1.86
N LYS A 76 -30.57 -17.80 -1.94
CA LYS A 76 -31.61 -17.64 -0.91
C LYS A 76 -31.30 -18.27 0.45
N ARG A 77 -30.22 -19.06 0.58
CA ARG A 77 -29.75 -19.58 1.88
C ARG A 77 -28.90 -18.57 2.64
N VAL A 78 -28.48 -17.49 1.98
CA VAL A 78 -27.74 -16.38 2.58
C VAL A 78 -28.68 -15.19 2.74
N LEU A 79 -28.75 -14.66 3.95
CA LEU A 79 -29.45 -13.43 4.27
C LEU A 79 -28.43 -12.29 4.31
N ALA A 80 -28.59 -11.29 3.44
CA ALA A 80 -27.72 -10.12 3.43
C ALA A 80 -28.53 -8.83 3.56
N TYR A 81 -28.05 -7.88 4.37
CA TYR A 81 -28.70 -6.59 4.54
C TYR A 81 -27.73 -5.52 5.02
N LEU A 82 -28.04 -4.26 4.72
CA LEU A 82 -27.32 -3.08 5.18
C LEU A 82 -28.05 -2.43 6.36
N ARG A 83 -27.26 -1.88 7.28
CA ARG A 83 -27.69 -0.97 8.34
C ARG A 83 -26.97 0.36 8.15
N ARG A 84 -27.72 1.46 7.96
CA ARG A 84 -27.12 2.80 7.84
C ARG A 84 -27.54 3.73 8.98
N SER A 85 -26.61 4.47 9.54
CA SER A 85 -26.87 5.51 10.55
C SER A 85 -25.80 6.60 10.48
N GLN A 86 -26.16 7.81 10.04
CA GLN A 86 -25.21 8.92 9.85
C GLN A 86 -24.03 8.45 8.99
N ASP A 87 -22.82 8.39 9.56
CA ASP A 87 -21.58 8.02 8.88
C ASP A 87 -21.24 6.52 9.01
N GLU A 88 -22.11 5.71 9.64
CA GLU A 88 -21.91 4.27 9.80
C GLU A 88 -22.73 3.46 8.79
N VAL A 89 -22.04 2.67 7.96
CA VAL A 89 -22.65 1.66 7.10
C VAL A 89 -22.15 0.28 7.52
N ILE A 90 -23.09 -0.59 7.89
CA ILE A 90 -22.79 -1.97 8.29
C ILE A 90 -23.46 -2.95 7.35
N LEU A 91 -22.67 -3.78 6.70
CA LEU A 91 -23.10 -4.92 5.90
C LEU A 91 -23.16 -6.17 6.77
N CYS A 92 -24.34 -6.78 6.88
CA CYS A 92 -24.55 -8.04 7.57
C CYS A 92 -24.81 -9.15 6.56
N VAL A 93 -24.07 -10.25 6.64
CA VAL A 93 -24.21 -11.42 5.76
C VAL A 93 -24.28 -12.66 6.63
N VAL A 94 -25.37 -13.42 6.53
CA VAL A 94 -25.66 -14.55 7.42
C VAL A 94 -26.00 -15.78 6.61
N ASN A 95 -25.29 -16.88 6.87
CA ASN A 95 -25.64 -18.18 6.31
C ASN A 95 -26.70 -18.86 7.18
N LEU A 96 -27.89 -19.10 6.62
CA LEU A 96 -28.98 -19.81 7.31
C LEU A 96 -28.88 -21.34 7.17
N SER A 97 -27.94 -21.83 6.36
CA SER A 97 -27.69 -23.24 6.11
C SER A 97 -26.69 -23.85 7.09
N ARG A 98 -26.88 -25.14 7.39
CA ARG A 98 -25.90 -25.99 8.09
C ARG A 98 -24.70 -26.42 7.22
N PHE A 99 -24.64 -25.95 5.97
CA PHE A 99 -23.57 -26.21 5.02
C PHE A 99 -22.91 -24.89 4.61
N SER A 100 -21.66 -24.93 4.16
CA SER A 100 -21.00 -23.76 3.60
C SER A 100 -21.77 -23.22 2.39
N GLN A 101 -21.89 -21.91 2.27
CA GLN A 101 -22.63 -21.27 1.18
C GLN A 101 -21.79 -20.15 0.56
N PRO A 102 -21.60 -20.15 -0.77
CA PRO A 102 -21.13 -18.98 -1.48
C PRO A 102 -22.28 -17.99 -1.74
N CYS A 103 -21.98 -16.69 -1.80
CA CYS A 103 -22.89 -15.67 -2.28
C CYS A 103 -22.14 -14.55 -3.01
N GLU A 104 -22.79 -13.97 -4.00
CA GLU A 104 -22.39 -12.72 -4.64
C GLU A 104 -23.35 -11.61 -4.18
N LEU A 105 -22.79 -10.46 -3.83
CA LEU A 105 -23.53 -9.30 -3.35
C LEU A 105 -23.30 -8.12 -4.30
N ASP A 106 -24.37 -7.48 -4.75
CA ASP A 106 -24.27 -6.19 -5.42
C ASP A 106 -23.96 -5.12 -4.36
N LEU A 107 -22.73 -4.62 -4.39
CA LEU A 107 -22.24 -3.54 -3.54
C LEU A 107 -21.74 -2.36 -4.37
N SER A 108 -22.23 -2.22 -5.61
CA SER A 108 -21.78 -1.19 -6.57
C SER A 108 -21.82 0.24 -6.01
N GLU A 109 -22.76 0.54 -5.11
CA GLU A 109 -22.83 1.82 -4.37
C GLU A 109 -21.55 2.16 -3.61
N PHE A 110 -20.82 1.15 -3.15
CA PHE A 110 -19.63 1.28 -2.29
C PHE A 110 -18.34 0.98 -3.07
N ASN A 111 -18.33 1.20 -4.38
CA ASN A 111 -17.13 1.00 -5.19
C ASN A 111 -15.94 1.82 -4.63
N GLY A 112 -14.79 1.17 -4.46
CA GLY A 112 -13.59 1.72 -3.81
C GLY A 112 -13.63 1.73 -2.28
N TRP A 113 -14.68 1.23 -1.64
CA TRP A 113 -14.74 1.09 -0.18
C TRP A 113 -14.16 -0.25 0.27
N ILE A 114 -13.64 -0.28 1.50
CA ILE A 114 -13.05 -1.46 2.13
C ILE A 114 -14.03 -2.01 3.17
N PRO A 115 -14.48 -3.28 3.03
CA PRO A 115 -15.23 -3.95 4.08
C PRO A 115 -14.30 -4.36 5.22
N MET A 116 -14.56 -3.86 6.42
CA MET A 116 -13.80 -4.17 7.64
C MET A 116 -14.64 -5.10 8.53
N GLU A 117 -14.19 -6.34 8.74
CA GLU A 117 -14.88 -7.31 9.59
C GLU A 117 -14.87 -6.85 11.06
N ILE A 118 -16.04 -6.75 11.70
CA ILE A 118 -16.20 -6.03 12.97
C ILE A 118 -15.55 -6.75 14.17
N PHE A 119 -15.48 -8.08 14.17
CA PHE A 119 -15.00 -8.86 15.32
C PHE A 119 -13.47 -8.92 15.39
N GLY A 120 -12.83 -9.20 14.26
CA GLY A 120 -11.39 -9.30 14.07
C GLY A 120 -10.74 -8.02 13.56
N ARG A 121 -11.52 -7.04 13.09
CA ARG A 121 -11.01 -5.82 12.43
C ARG A 121 -10.12 -6.14 11.23
N THR A 122 -10.53 -7.18 10.50
CA THR A 122 -9.82 -7.66 9.32
C THR A 122 -10.37 -6.95 8.09
N GLU A 123 -9.50 -6.29 7.34
CA GLU A 123 -9.83 -5.70 6.04
C GLU A 123 -10.02 -6.80 5.01
N PHE A 124 -11.14 -6.74 4.29
CA PHE A 124 -11.40 -7.57 3.14
C PHE A 124 -11.06 -6.80 1.85
N PRO A 125 -10.89 -7.48 0.70
CA PRO A 125 -10.60 -6.80 -0.57
C PRO A 125 -11.57 -5.64 -0.84
N ALA A 126 -11.08 -4.54 -1.39
CA ALA A 126 -11.90 -3.40 -1.74
C ALA A 126 -13.03 -3.82 -2.70
N ILE A 127 -14.19 -3.18 -2.56
CA ILE A 127 -15.33 -3.39 -3.43
C ILE A 127 -14.99 -2.78 -4.79
N GLY A 128 -15.00 -3.59 -5.84
CA GLY A 128 -14.78 -3.15 -7.23
C GLY A 128 -16.06 -3.18 -8.05
N ASP A 129 -15.90 -3.25 -9.37
CA ASP A 129 -17.04 -3.23 -10.31
C ASP A 129 -17.81 -4.56 -10.39
N LEU A 130 -17.19 -5.67 -9.97
CA LEU A 130 -17.83 -6.99 -9.97
C LEU A 130 -18.61 -7.23 -8.68
N PRO A 131 -19.69 -8.05 -8.71
CA PRO A 131 -20.40 -8.48 -7.51
C PRO A 131 -19.45 -9.06 -6.47
N TYR A 132 -19.62 -8.63 -5.22
CA TYR A 132 -18.72 -8.96 -4.13
C TYR A 132 -18.93 -10.40 -3.67
N PHE A 133 -17.95 -11.26 -3.95
CA PHE A 133 -18.04 -12.70 -3.66
C PHE A 133 -17.60 -13.03 -2.24
N LEU A 134 -18.42 -13.79 -1.51
CA LEU A 134 -18.13 -14.28 -0.17
C LEU A 134 -18.45 -15.77 -0.05
N THR A 135 -17.70 -16.48 0.79
CA THR A 135 -18.01 -17.85 1.21
C THR A 135 -18.16 -17.89 2.71
N LEU A 136 -19.32 -18.36 3.20
CA LEU A 136 -19.64 -18.45 4.62
C LEU A 136 -19.62 -19.91 5.09
N ALA A 137 -19.05 -20.14 6.28
CA ALA A 137 -19.12 -21.42 6.98
C ALA A 137 -20.56 -21.79 7.38
N PRO A 138 -20.86 -23.06 7.70
CA PRO A 138 -22.16 -23.48 8.28
C PRO A 138 -22.62 -22.57 9.42
N HIS A 139 -23.82 -22.01 9.31
CA HIS A 139 -24.38 -21.04 10.28
C HIS A 139 -23.47 -19.84 10.60
N GLY A 140 -22.46 -19.60 9.77
CA GLY A 140 -21.51 -18.50 9.89
C GLY A 140 -22.14 -17.18 9.45
N PHE A 141 -21.56 -16.09 9.92
CA PHE A 141 -21.97 -14.75 9.53
C PHE A 141 -20.76 -13.82 9.49
N TYR A 142 -20.88 -12.75 8.73
CA TYR A 142 -19.97 -11.61 8.73
C TYR A 142 -20.75 -10.34 9.01
N TRP A 143 -20.19 -9.48 9.86
CA TRP A 143 -20.60 -8.09 9.97
C TRP A 143 -19.43 -7.23 9.54
N PHE A 144 -19.58 -6.51 8.43
CA PHE A 144 -18.59 -5.58 7.93
C PHE A 144 -19.02 -4.16 8.23
N ARG A 145 -18.11 -3.33 8.73
CA ARG A 145 -18.22 -1.89 8.59
C ARG A 145 -17.65 -1.54 7.22
N LEU A 146 -18.42 -0.85 6.39
CA LEU A 146 -17.92 -0.36 5.11
C LEU A 146 -17.30 1.01 5.35
N GLU A 147 -16.04 1.19 4.95
CA GLU A 147 -15.34 2.47 5.03
C GLU A 147 -14.81 2.86 3.67
N PRO A 148 -14.83 4.16 3.32
CA PRO A 148 -14.07 4.62 2.17
C PRO A 148 -12.60 4.27 2.39
N GLU A 149 -11.90 3.82 1.34
CA GLU A 149 -10.47 3.56 1.41
C GLU A 149 -9.75 4.74 2.08
N PRO A 150 -9.03 4.53 3.20
CA PRO A 150 -8.41 5.61 3.93
C PRO A 150 -7.41 6.28 3.00
N GLN A 151 -7.76 7.48 2.53
CA GLN A 151 -6.80 8.33 1.86
C GLN A 151 -5.68 8.59 2.87
N PRO A 152 -4.41 8.22 2.59
CA PRO A 152 -3.32 8.54 3.49
C PRO A 152 -3.40 10.03 3.81
N ILE A 153 -3.28 10.37 5.10
CA ILE A 153 -3.36 11.73 5.62
C ILE A 153 -2.57 12.66 4.70
N ARG A 154 -3.28 13.36 3.83
CA ARG A 154 -2.70 14.42 3.01
C ARG A 154 -2.52 15.57 3.98
N LEU A 155 -1.28 15.94 4.24
CA LEU A 155 -0.99 17.34 4.55
C LEU A 155 -1.51 18.12 3.35
N ALA A 156 -2.74 18.62 3.44
CA ALA A 156 -3.31 19.45 2.39
C ALA A 156 -2.56 20.79 2.40
N PRO A 157 -1.90 21.20 1.31
CA PRO A 157 -1.99 22.60 0.94
C PRO A 157 -3.47 22.85 0.61
N SER A 158 -4.02 23.89 1.22
CA SER A 158 -5.39 24.33 1.07
C SER A 158 -5.87 24.32 -0.38
N GLY A 159 -7.01 23.65 -0.60
CA GLY A 159 -8.05 23.99 -1.57
C GLY A 159 -7.66 24.11 -3.05
N VAL A 160 -7.82 23.01 -3.81
CA VAL A 160 -8.49 23.04 -5.12
C VAL A 160 -9.22 21.70 -5.32
N THR A 161 -10.53 21.67 -5.12
CA THR A 161 -11.41 20.64 -5.71
C THR A 161 -11.50 20.93 -7.19
N VAL A 162 -10.70 20.23 -8.01
CA VAL A 162 -10.86 20.24 -9.46
C VAL A 162 -12.08 19.37 -9.77
N ALA A 163 -13.17 20.00 -10.22
CA ALA A 163 -14.32 19.29 -10.77
C ALA A 163 -13.87 18.43 -11.97
N GLN A 164 -14.41 17.22 -12.13
CA GLN A 164 -14.24 16.42 -13.35
C GLN A 164 -14.89 17.17 -14.52
N GLU A 165 -14.14 18.04 -15.19
CA GLU A 165 -14.47 18.57 -16.51
C GLU A 165 -14.01 17.59 -17.59
N ASP A 166 -14.71 17.59 -18.74
CA ASP A 166 -14.40 16.73 -19.88
C ASP A 166 -12.96 16.93 -20.40
N PRO A 167 -12.29 15.87 -20.89
CA PRO A 167 -10.95 15.96 -21.44
C PRO A 167 -10.90 16.91 -22.67
N PRO A 168 -9.79 17.64 -22.86
CA PRO A 168 -9.65 18.56 -23.98
C PRO A 168 -9.76 17.83 -25.33
N THR A 169 -10.36 18.49 -26.32
CA THR A 169 -10.44 17.97 -27.69
C THR A 169 -9.38 18.61 -28.57
N ILE A 170 -8.52 17.79 -29.18
CA ILE A 170 -7.43 18.21 -30.07
C ILE A 170 -7.83 17.91 -31.51
N MET A 171 -7.71 18.92 -32.37
CA MET A 171 -7.91 18.77 -33.81
C MET A 171 -6.60 18.36 -34.47
N ILE A 172 -6.62 17.35 -35.34
CA ILE A 172 -5.46 16.93 -36.15
C ILE A 172 -5.81 16.86 -37.64
N ASP A 173 -4.86 17.23 -38.49
CA ASP A 173 -5.05 17.34 -39.94
C ASP A 173 -5.12 15.98 -40.65
N SER A 174 -4.50 14.94 -40.06
CA SER A 174 -4.45 13.58 -40.62
C SER A 174 -4.58 12.51 -39.53
N ALA A 175 -5.28 11.42 -39.87
CA ALA A 175 -5.43 10.23 -39.02
C ALA A 175 -4.11 9.48 -38.74
N THR A 176 -3.04 9.74 -39.51
CA THR A 176 -1.72 9.16 -39.28
C THR A 176 -0.95 9.92 -38.20
N VAL A 177 -1.26 9.61 -36.93
CA VAL A 177 -0.40 9.35 -35.75
C VAL A 177 0.76 10.32 -35.38
N GLU A 178 1.14 11.28 -36.21
CA GLU A 178 2.23 12.23 -35.93
C GLU A 178 1.69 13.52 -35.32
N LEU A 179 1.00 13.38 -34.18
CA LEU A 179 0.46 14.50 -33.39
C LEU A 179 1.54 15.57 -33.13
N PHE A 180 2.77 15.13 -32.85
CA PHE A 180 3.86 16.02 -32.46
C PHE A 180 4.55 16.73 -33.63
N ASP A 181 4.26 16.33 -34.87
CA ASP A 181 4.79 16.96 -36.09
C ASP A 181 3.86 18.07 -36.62
N GLN A 182 2.68 18.23 -35.99
CA GLN A 182 1.71 19.28 -36.27
C GLN A 182 1.77 20.37 -35.19
N PRO A 183 2.35 21.56 -35.47
CA PRO A 183 2.59 22.59 -34.45
C PRO A 183 1.33 23.06 -33.72
N HIS A 184 0.20 23.18 -34.44
CA HIS A 184 -1.07 23.61 -33.86
C HIS A 184 -1.65 22.56 -32.90
N ALA A 185 -1.65 21.28 -33.31
CA ALA A 185 -2.16 20.18 -32.49
C ALA A 185 -1.31 19.96 -31.24
N ARG A 186 0.01 20.09 -31.37
CA ARG A 186 0.96 20.05 -30.24
C ARG A 186 0.69 21.17 -29.25
N LEU A 187 0.53 22.42 -29.70
CA LEU A 187 0.26 23.55 -28.81
C LEU A 187 -1.04 23.36 -28.03
N SER A 188 -2.13 22.98 -28.71
CA SER A 188 -3.41 22.70 -28.04
C SER A 188 -3.33 21.53 -27.06
N PHE A 189 -2.52 20.51 -27.36
CA PHE A 189 -2.29 19.39 -26.44
C PHE A 189 -1.48 19.81 -25.21
N GLU A 190 -0.45 20.64 -25.38
CA GLU A 190 0.35 21.20 -24.27
C GLU A 190 -0.51 22.03 -23.31
N GLU A 191 -1.43 22.85 -23.82
CA GLU A 191 -2.40 23.61 -23.00
C GLU A 191 -3.36 22.70 -22.23
N GLY A 192 -3.82 21.61 -22.85
CA GLY A 192 -4.66 20.60 -22.20
C GLY A 192 -3.94 19.76 -21.16
N LEU A 193 -2.61 19.61 -21.29
CA LEU A 193 -1.80 18.73 -20.48
C LEU A 193 -1.67 19.23 -19.03
N GLU A 194 -1.66 20.54 -18.81
CA GLU A 194 -1.61 21.14 -17.47
C GLU A 194 -2.74 20.60 -16.56
N ARG A 195 -3.98 20.62 -17.08
CA ARG A 195 -5.17 20.13 -16.36
C ARG A 195 -5.03 18.66 -16.02
N PHE A 196 -4.56 17.86 -16.98
CA PHE A 196 -4.31 16.45 -16.76
C PHE A 196 -3.28 16.26 -15.65
N LEU A 197 -2.11 16.92 -15.71
CA LEU A 197 -1.04 16.75 -14.71
C LEU A 197 -1.51 17.07 -13.29
N VAL A 198 -2.20 18.20 -13.09
CA VAL A 198 -2.70 18.61 -11.76
C VAL A 198 -3.67 17.59 -11.17
N SER A 199 -4.47 16.92 -12.01
CA SER A 199 -5.39 15.87 -11.55
C SER A 199 -4.69 14.60 -11.06
N ARG A 200 -3.44 14.33 -11.48
CA ARG A 200 -2.75 13.06 -11.20
C ARG A 200 -2.12 13.03 -9.82
N ARG A 201 -2.20 11.90 -9.11
CA ARG A 201 -1.64 11.74 -7.76
C ARG A 201 -0.12 11.92 -7.72
N TRP A 202 0.59 11.41 -8.74
CA TRP A 202 2.04 11.44 -8.85
C TRP A 202 2.65 12.81 -9.19
N PHE A 203 1.84 13.78 -9.61
CA PHE A 203 2.32 15.12 -9.92
C PHE A 203 2.61 15.88 -8.62
N GLN A 204 3.87 16.25 -8.40
CA GLN A 204 4.33 16.86 -7.14
C GLN A 204 4.14 18.38 -7.10
N GLY A 205 3.95 19.02 -8.26
CA GLY A 205 3.86 20.48 -8.38
C GLY A 205 2.50 21.10 -8.04
N LYS A 206 1.58 20.39 -7.39
CA LYS A 206 0.18 20.84 -7.18
C LYS A 206 0.03 22.12 -6.37
N SER A 207 1.00 22.42 -5.51
CA SER A 207 0.99 23.62 -4.67
C SER A 207 1.71 24.81 -5.31
N ARG A 208 2.21 24.68 -6.54
CA ARG A 208 2.95 25.72 -7.26
C ARG A 208 2.15 26.21 -8.46
N THR A 209 2.27 27.50 -8.77
CA THR A 209 1.70 28.10 -9.98
C THR A 209 2.49 27.61 -11.19
N ILE A 210 1.80 26.96 -12.14
CA ILE A 210 2.38 26.55 -13.42
C ILE A 210 2.34 27.75 -14.36
N GLU A 211 3.50 28.15 -14.90
CA GLU A 211 3.57 29.16 -15.95
C GLU A 211 3.32 28.54 -17.33
N ARG A 212 3.89 27.34 -17.54
CA ARG A 212 3.83 26.68 -18.84
C ARG A 212 4.12 25.18 -18.75
N VAL A 213 3.39 24.40 -19.54
CA VAL A 213 3.70 22.99 -19.83
C VAL A 213 4.12 22.87 -21.29
N ARG A 214 5.19 22.12 -21.58
CA ARG A 214 5.61 21.79 -22.95
C ARG A 214 6.07 20.36 -23.06
N ILE A 215 5.93 19.78 -24.24
CA ILE A 215 6.66 18.55 -24.57
C ILE A 215 8.07 19.01 -24.94
N ALA A 216 9.08 18.62 -24.17
CA ALA A 216 10.47 18.92 -24.45
C ALA A 216 11.02 17.99 -25.54
N ASP A 217 10.77 16.70 -25.42
CA ASP A 217 11.28 15.68 -26.34
C ASP A 217 10.35 14.46 -26.35
N TYR A 218 10.53 13.55 -27.31
CA TYR A 218 9.82 12.28 -27.34
C TYR A 218 10.57 11.23 -28.15
N ALA A 219 10.33 9.95 -27.83
CA ALA A 219 10.77 8.82 -28.66
C ALA A 219 9.58 7.94 -29.06
N LYS A 220 9.54 7.53 -30.33
CA LYS A 220 8.54 6.59 -30.84
C LYS A 220 8.96 5.16 -30.54
N VAL A 221 8.19 4.46 -29.71
CA VAL A 221 8.48 3.08 -29.30
C VAL A 221 7.88 2.08 -30.30
N GLY A 222 6.68 2.40 -30.79
CA GLY A 222 5.88 1.61 -31.72
C GLY A 222 4.77 2.43 -32.38
N ALA A 223 3.88 1.78 -33.13
CA ALA A 223 2.79 2.46 -33.83
C ALA A 223 1.87 3.18 -32.83
N GLY A 224 1.92 4.51 -32.84
CA GLY A 224 1.14 5.39 -31.96
C GLY A 224 1.46 5.25 -30.49
N PHE A 225 2.65 4.76 -30.13
CA PHE A 225 3.14 4.73 -28.75
C PHE A 225 4.42 5.55 -28.62
N TYR A 226 4.40 6.51 -27.70
CA TYR A 226 5.45 7.48 -27.47
C TYR A 226 5.87 7.50 -26.00
N LEU A 227 7.17 7.62 -25.77
CA LEU A 227 7.70 8.06 -24.49
C LEU A 227 7.96 9.55 -24.61
N THR A 228 7.11 10.37 -24.00
CA THR A 228 7.24 11.84 -24.06
C THR A 228 7.90 12.37 -22.81
N ILE A 229 8.75 13.37 -22.99
CA ILE A 229 9.40 14.14 -21.94
C ILE A 229 8.70 15.48 -21.88
N VAL A 230 8.06 15.76 -20.76
CA VAL A 230 7.26 16.96 -20.52
C VAL A 230 8.01 17.86 -19.56
N THR A 231 8.24 19.10 -19.95
CA THR A 231 8.78 20.14 -19.08
C THR A 231 7.61 20.93 -18.49
N VAL A 232 7.64 21.13 -17.17
CA VAL A 232 6.74 22.02 -16.43
C VAL A 232 7.56 23.16 -15.86
N LEU A 233 7.25 24.37 -16.31
CA LEU A 233 7.83 25.61 -15.82
C LEU A 233 6.92 26.20 -14.76
N TYR A 234 7.46 26.47 -13.58
CA TYR A 234 6.76 27.12 -12.48
C TYR A 234 7.18 28.59 -12.35
N GLU A 235 6.35 29.35 -11.64
CA GLU A 235 6.67 30.72 -11.25
C GLU A 235 8.03 30.78 -10.51
N GLY A 236 8.87 31.74 -10.90
CA GLY A 236 10.24 31.86 -10.39
C GLY A 236 11.28 31.03 -11.16
N SER A 237 10.96 30.61 -12.39
CA SER A 237 11.89 29.94 -13.32
C SER A 237 12.43 28.59 -12.83
N VAL A 238 11.67 27.89 -11.99
CA VAL A 238 11.96 26.50 -11.61
C VAL A 238 11.38 25.59 -12.67
N GLU A 239 12.22 24.72 -13.22
CA GLU A 239 11.82 23.75 -14.25
C GLU A 239 11.86 22.33 -13.68
N GLU A 240 10.82 21.53 -13.96
CA GLU A 240 10.81 20.09 -13.68
C GLU A 240 10.47 19.31 -14.94
N ARG A 241 11.18 18.20 -15.16
CA ARG A 241 10.93 17.27 -16.27
C ARG A 241 10.18 16.04 -15.78
N TYR A 242 9.21 15.60 -16.58
CA TYR A 242 8.39 14.43 -16.32
C TYR A 242 8.37 13.52 -17.54
N VAL A 243 8.33 12.20 -17.33
CA VAL A 243 8.07 11.23 -18.40
C VAL A 243 6.58 10.89 -18.41
N LEU A 244 5.98 11.02 -19.59
CA LEU A 244 4.59 10.69 -19.84
C LEU A 244 4.52 9.74 -21.04
N PRO A 245 4.34 8.43 -20.83
CA PRO A 245 4.05 7.50 -21.90
C PRO A 245 2.68 7.81 -22.50
N LEU A 246 2.60 8.03 -23.80
CA LEU A 246 1.36 8.39 -24.50
C LEU A 246 1.04 7.39 -25.60
N ARG A 247 -0.21 6.92 -25.61
CA ARG A 247 -0.77 6.09 -26.69
C ARG A 247 -1.84 6.89 -27.43
N ILE A 248 -1.67 6.99 -28.74
CA ILE A 248 -2.60 7.67 -29.65
C ILE A 248 -3.32 6.62 -30.49
N ALA A 249 -4.63 6.48 -30.31
CA ALA A 249 -5.46 5.55 -31.07
C ALA A 249 -6.55 6.30 -31.85
N THR A 250 -6.96 5.74 -32.98
CA THR A 250 -8.07 6.25 -33.81
C THR A 250 -9.05 5.12 -34.15
N GLY A 251 -10.26 5.50 -34.58
CA GLY A 251 -11.30 4.55 -35.00
C GLY A 251 -11.74 3.60 -33.88
N ALA A 252 -12.01 2.33 -34.23
CA ALA A 252 -12.52 1.33 -33.29
C ALA A 252 -11.62 1.09 -32.08
N ALA A 253 -10.29 1.24 -32.24
CA ALA A 253 -9.36 1.11 -31.13
C ALA A 253 -9.51 2.25 -30.12
N ALA A 254 -9.82 3.48 -30.58
CA ALA A 254 -10.04 4.62 -29.70
C ALA A 254 -11.34 4.46 -28.89
N GLU A 255 -12.41 3.99 -29.52
CA GLU A 255 -13.69 3.73 -28.86
C GLU A 255 -13.57 2.66 -27.76
N ALA A 256 -12.78 1.60 -28.03
CA ALA A 256 -12.51 0.58 -27.03
C ALA A 256 -11.73 1.15 -25.83
N LEU A 257 -10.64 1.87 -26.08
CA LEU A 257 -9.80 2.44 -25.01
C LEU A 257 -10.57 3.47 -24.17
N ALA A 258 -11.36 4.35 -24.81
CA ALA A 258 -12.14 5.35 -24.08
C ALA A 258 -13.23 4.73 -23.17
N ARG A 259 -13.78 3.58 -23.57
CA ARG A 259 -14.77 2.84 -22.77
C ARG A 259 -14.11 2.02 -21.67
N ASP A 260 -13.03 1.33 -21.97
CA ASP A 260 -12.45 0.33 -21.07
C ASP A 260 -11.51 0.97 -20.01
N ILE A 261 -10.91 2.13 -20.29
CA ILE A 261 -10.00 2.85 -19.38
C ILE A 261 -10.20 4.39 -19.40
N PRO A 262 -11.42 4.89 -19.08
CA PRO A 262 -11.77 6.32 -19.21
C PRO A 262 -10.88 7.24 -18.37
N ASP A 263 -10.48 6.82 -17.18
CA ASP A 263 -9.64 7.63 -16.28
C ASP A 263 -8.23 7.89 -16.82
N SER A 264 -7.79 7.10 -17.80
CA SER A 264 -6.47 7.22 -18.44
C SER A 264 -6.48 8.16 -19.64
N VAL A 265 -7.65 8.67 -20.03
CA VAL A 265 -7.79 9.62 -21.14
C VAL A 265 -7.14 10.95 -20.77
N VAL A 266 -6.18 11.37 -21.60
CA VAL A 266 -5.50 12.67 -21.52
C VAL A 266 -6.25 13.69 -22.36
N ALA A 267 -6.65 13.29 -23.57
CA ALA A 267 -7.34 14.16 -24.52
C ALA A 267 -8.13 13.34 -25.55
N LEU A 268 -9.20 13.93 -26.08
CA LEU A 268 -9.91 13.43 -27.25
C LEU A 268 -9.26 13.98 -28.51
N VAL A 269 -9.27 13.22 -29.59
CA VAL A 269 -8.71 13.61 -30.88
C VAL A 269 -9.80 13.61 -31.92
N LYS A 270 -9.88 14.67 -32.73
CA LYS A 270 -10.76 14.75 -33.89
C LYS A 270 -9.94 14.92 -35.15
N SER A 271 -10.04 13.95 -36.05
CA SER A 271 -9.53 14.08 -37.42
C SER A 271 -10.69 14.23 -38.41
N PRO A 272 -10.45 14.70 -39.65
CA PRO A 272 -11.47 14.79 -40.69
C PRO A 272 -12.12 13.45 -41.07
N ARG A 273 -11.47 12.31 -40.77
CA ARG A 273 -11.93 10.97 -41.18
C ARG A 273 -12.50 10.14 -40.03
N GLU A 274 -11.94 10.28 -38.84
CA GLU A 274 -12.28 9.47 -37.67
C GLU A 274 -11.94 10.18 -36.35
N GLY A 275 -12.64 9.80 -35.27
CA GLY A 275 -12.28 10.20 -33.91
C GLY A 275 -11.11 9.38 -33.37
N GLY A 276 -10.47 9.91 -32.33
CA GLY A 276 -9.35 9.28 -31.65
C GLY A 276 -9.25 9.67 -30.18
N VAL A 277 -8.29 9.07 -29.50
CA VAL A 277 -8.02 9.32 -28.07
C VAL A 277 -6.52 9.28 -27.82
N ILE A 278 -6.08 10.14 -26.90
CA ILE A 278 -4.75 10.10 -26.30
C ILE A 278 -4.93 9.63 -24.87
N ILE A 279 -4.24 8.55 -24.51
CA ILE A 279 -4.27 8.00 -23.16
C ILE A 279 -2.87 7.92 -22.56
N ASP A 280 -2.79 7.85 -21.24
CA ASP A 280 -1.60 7.36 -20.55
C ASP A 280 -1.34 5.91 -20.95
N ALA A 281 -0.22 5.68 -21.62
CA ALA A 281 0.06 4.40 -22.25
C ALA A 281 0.28 3.27 -21.24
N LEU A 282 0.56 3.57 -19.96
CA LEU A 282 0.71 2.52 -18.96
C LEU A 282 -0.59 1.80 -18.62
N ALA A 283 -1.75 2.36 -18.99
CA ALA A 283 -3.03 1.68 -18.89
C ALA A 283 -3.32 0.75 -20.08
N ASP A 284 -2.59 0.88 -21.19
CA ASP A 284 -2.73 0.02 -22.37
C ASP A 284 -1.79 -1.19 -22.29
N ARG A 285 -2.38 -2.39 -22.32
CA ARG A 285 -1.63 -3.66 -22.26
C ARG A 285 -0.57 -3.75 -23.36
N HIS A 286 -0.90 -3.33 -24.59
CA HIS A 286 0.05 -3.42 -25.71
C HIS A 286 1.25 -2.48 -25.53
N ALA A 287 1.05 -1.26 -25.05
CA ALA A 287 2.13 -0.34 -24.73
C ALA A 287 3.05 -0.89 -23.63
N CYS A 288 2.52 -1.51 -22.58
CA CYS A 288 3.31 -2.17 -21.54
C CYS A 288 4.19 -3.32 -22.11
N VAL A 289 3.64 -4.14 -23.02
CA VAL A 289 4.44 -5.17 -23.73
C VAL A 289 5.57 -4.55 -24.55
N LEU A 290 5.33 -3.42 -25.22
CA LEU A 290 6.35 -2.71 -26.00
C LEU A 290 7.46 -2.12 -25.10
N LEU A 291 7.12 -1.62 -23.91
CA LEU A 291 8.10 -1.17 -22.92
C LEU A 291 8.99 -2.31 -22.44
N LEU A 292 8.37 -3.43 -22.02
CA LEU A 292 9.10 -4.62 -21.61
C LEU A 292 10.03 -5.11 -22.74
N SER A 293 9.52 -5.17 -23.97
CA SER A 293 10.29 -5.58 -25.14
C SER A 293 11.45 -4.63 -25.45
N THR A 294 11.30 -3.34 -25.16
CA THR A 294 12.36 -2.33 -25.32
C THR A 294 13.51 -2.60 -24.34
N ILE A 295 13.19 -2.92 -23.09
CA ILE A 295 14.17 -3.29 -22.05
C ILE A 295 14.83 -4.64 -22.40
N HIS A 296 14.03 -5.68 -22.63
CA HIS A 296 14.49 -7.04 -22.90
C HIS A 296 15.43 -7.12 -24.11
N ASN A 297 15.06 -6.49 -25.23
CA ASN A 297 15.85 -6.50 -26.46
C ASN A 297 16.94 -5.41 -26.48
N ARG A 298 17.13 -4.67 -25.38
CA ARG A 298 18.12 -3.60 -25.24
C ARG A 298 18.06 -2.56 -26.36
N ARG A 299 16.83 -2.20 -26.77
CA ARG A 299 16.60 -1.28 -27.89
C ARG A 299 17.09 0.12 -27.53
N ARG A 300 17.59 0.84 -28.54
CA ARG A 300 17.89 2.27 -28.47
C ARG A 300 16.89 3.01 -29.35
N LEU A 301 16.13 3.92 -28.76
CA LEU A 301 15.11 4.70 -29.42
C LEU A 301 15.63 6.13 -29.55
N ARG A 302 15.83 6.61 -30.78
CA ARG A 302 16.20 8.02 -31.00
C ARG A 302 15.06 8.93 -30.57
N THR A 303 15.40 10.00 -29.87
CA THR A 303 14.45 11.05 -29.53
C THR A 303 14.38 12.09 -30.64
N SER A 304 13.36 12.96 -30.60
CA SER A 304 13.14 14.01 -31.60
C SER A 304 14.23 15.08 -31.62
N LEU A 305 14.89 15.33 -30.47
CA LEU A 305 15.98 16.30 -30.33
C LEU A 305 17.39 15.67 -30.41
N GLY A 306 17.53 14.45 -30.91
CA GLY A 306 18.84 13.83 -31.16
C GLY A 306 19.42 12.99 -30.00
N GLY A 307 18.80 13.04 -28.82
CA GLY A 307 19.08 12.11 -27.72
C GLY A 307 18.62 10.67 -28.00
N GLU A 308 18.67 9.83 -26.98
CA GLU A 308 18.14 8.46 -27.06
C GLU A 308 17.60 7.93 -25.73
N ILE A 309 16.57 7.09 -25.83
CA ILE A 309 16.09 6.25 -24.74
C ILE A 309 16.68 4.84 -24.91
N ARG A 310 17.38 4.34 -23.89
CA ARG A 310 18.09 3.06 -23.89
C ARG A 310 17.40 2.06 -22.96
N GLY A 311 17.01 0.91 -23.52
CA GLY A 311 16.64 -0.26 -22.74
C GLY A 311 17.88 -1.04 -22.28
N MET A 312 17.91 -1.47 -21.02
CA MET A 312 18.95 -2.32 -20.47
C MET A 312 18.32 -3.54 -19.79
N GLY A 313 18.30 -4.69 -20.47
CA GLY A 313 17.90 -5.98 -19.89
C GLY A 313 19.08 -6.72 -19.27
N SER A 314 18.85 -7.36 -18.12
CA SER A 314 19.83 -8.20 -17.42
C SER A 314 19.79 -9.66 -17.89
N ARG A 315 20.77 -10.46 -17.44
CA ARG A 315 20.78 -11.92 -17.69
C ARG A 315 19.64 -12.66 -16.99
N SER A 316 19.17 -12.16 -15.84
CA SER A 316 18.04 -12.77 -15.13
C SER A 316 16.74 -12.60 -15.93
N LEU A 317 16.53 -11.42 -16.53
CA LEU A 317 15.41 -11.17 -17.45
C LEU A 317 15.48 -12.08 -18.68
N GLU A 318 16.65 -12.23 -19.29
CA GLU A 318 16.83 -13.13 -20.44
C GLU A 318 16.48 -14.57 -20.10
N ARG A 319 16.87 -15.05 -18.92
CA ARG A 319 16.54 -16.40 -18.45
C ARG A 319 15.04 -16.57 -18.22
N LEU A 320 14.40 -15.59 -17.58
CA LEU A 320 12.97 -15.60 -17.29
C LEU A 320 12.14 -15.61 -18.58
N MET A 321 12.47 -14.73 -19.53
CA MET A 321 11.77 -14.61 -20.82
C MET A 321 11.90 -15.86 -21.71
N ARG A 322 12.92 -16.70 -21.49
CA ARG A 322 13.06 -18.00 -22.19
C ARG A 322 12.11 -19.07 -21.66
N THR A 323 11.73 -18.99 -20.39
CA THR A 323 10.89 -20.00 -19.74
C THR A 323 9.43 -19.56 -19.63
N LYS A 324 9.17 -18.23 -19.60
CA LYS A 324 7.84 -17.66 -19.44
C LYS A 324 7.72 -16.35 -20.22
N ALA A 325 6.72 -16.26 -21.10
CA ALA A 325 6.36 -14.98 -21.71
C ALA A 325 5.69 -14.10 -20.65
N LEU A 326 6.23 -12.91 -20.41
CA LEU A 326 5.71 -11.94 -19.43
C LEU A 326 4.65 -11.02 -20.06
N THR A 327 3.66 -11.60 -20.74
CA THR A 327 2.68 -10.86 -21.53
C THR A 327 1.22 -11.23 -21.26
N GLU A 328 0.93 -12.25 -20.44
CA GLU A 328 -0.44 -12.77 -20.27
C GLU A 328 -1.28 -11.90 -19.33
N GLN A 329 -0.77 -11.64 -18.12
CA GLN A 329 -1.37 -10.80 -17.09
C GLN A 329 -0.51 -9.55 -16.89
N ILE A 330 -1.02 -8.40 -17.31
CA ILE A 330 -0.37 -7.10 -17.09
C ILE A 330 -1.30 -6.26 -16.25
N LYS A 331 -0.86 -5.89 -15.05
CA LYS A 331 -1.68 -5.20 -14.05
C LYS A 331 -1.02 -3.86 -13.69
N PRO A 332 -1.55 -2.72 -14.14
CA PRO A 332 -1.15 -1.42 -13.62
C PRO A 332 -1.46 -1.34 -12.12
N MET A 333 -0.53 -0.83 -11.33
CA MET A 333 -0.67 -0.64 -9.89
C MET A 333 -0.94 0.82 -9.56
N THR A 334 -1.97 1.06 -8.76
CA THR A 334 -2.43 2.40 -8.33
C THR A 334 -1.87 2.84 -6.98
N ALA A 335 -1.02 2.01 -6.35
CA ALA A 335 -0.63 2.14 -4.94
C ALA A 335 0.49 3.18 -4.65
N GLU A 336 1.38 3.48 -5.60
CA GLU A 336 2.56 4.33 -5.32
C GLU A 336 2.26 5.83 -5.48
N GLN A 337 2.71 6.64 -4.51
CA GLN A 337 2.40 8.08 -4.47
C GLN A 337 3.13 8.94 -5.51
N SER A 338 4.33 8.54 -5.96
CA SER A 338 5.18 9.36 -6.84
C SER A 338 5.48 8.73 -8.21
N ASN A 339 5.23 7.43 -8.36
CA ASN A 339 5.59 6.64 -9.54
C ASN A 339 4.38 5.87 -10.07
N THR A 340 4.52 5.29 -11.26
CA THR A 340 3.52 4.36 -11.79
C THR A 340 4.17 3.01 -12.00
N SER A 341 3.56 1.97 -11.44
CA SER A 341 4.09 0.62 -11.47
C SER A 341 3.19 -0.32 -12.27
N VAL A 342 3.77 -1.30 -12.95
CA VAL A 342 3.08 -2.30 -13.77
C VAL A 342 3.64 -3.67 -13.46
N VAL A 343 2.78 -4.59 -13.03
CA VAL A 343 3.16 -5.99 -12.77
C VAL A 343 2.95 -6.84 -14.02
N TYR A 344 3.92 -7.67 -14.36
CA TYR A 344 3.91 -8.62 -15.47
C TYR A 344 3.93 -10.05 -14.94
N ASP A 345 2.84 -10.78 -15.20
CA ASP A 345 2.64 -12.19 -14.90
C ASP A 345 3.04 -12.61 -13.48
N ASP A 346 2.83 -11.70 -12.53
CA ASP A 346 3.16 -11.88 -11.13
C ASP A 346 4.63 -12.33 -10.91
N SER A 347 5.54 -11.95 -11.83
CA SER A 347 6.96 -12.34 -11.82
C SER A 347 7.91 -11.14 -11.94
N ALA A 348 7.46 -10.06 -12.57
CA ALA A 348 8.23 -8.83 -12.67
C ALA A 348 7.36 -7.60 -12.42
N ILE A 349 7.95 -6.54 -11.89
CA ILE A 349 7.32 -5.23 -11.70
C ILE A 349 8.18 -4.17 -12.38
N LEU A 350 7.57 -3.38 -13.26
CA LEU A 350 8.16 -2.19 -13.86
C LEU A 350 7.69 -0.97 -13.09
N LYS A 351 8.61 -0.20 -12.55
CA LYS A 351 8.35 1.08 -11.90
C LYS A 351 8.86 2.21 -12.79
N LEU A 352 7.94 3.02 -13.30
CA LEU A 352 8.24 4.22 -14.09
C LEU A 352 8.32 5.43 -13.14
N PHE A 353 9.49 6.07 -13.10
CA PHE A 353 9.71 7.30 -12.34
C PHE A 353 9.12 8.47 -13.11
N ARG A 354 7.98 9.00 -12.65
CA ARG A 354 7.26 10.05 -13.39
C ARG A 354 8.04 11.35 -13.47
N LYS A 355 8.68 11.76 -12.37
CA LYS A 355 9.60 12.89 -12.33
C LYS A 355 11.00 12.42 -12.73
N ILE A 356 11.62 13.12 -13.67
CA ILE A 356 12.96 12.79 -14.17
C ILE A 356 13.97 13.53 -13.31
N GLU A 357 14.86 12.77 -12.68
CA GLU A 357 16.00 13.29 -11.94
C GLU A 357 17.29 12.95 -12.69
N ILE A 358 18.14 13.95 -12.87
CA ILE A 358 19.44 13.79 -13.54
C ILE A 358 20.40 13.07 -12.60
N GLY A 359 21.15 12.13 -13.16
CA GLY A 359 22.20 11.41 -12.45
C GLY A 359 21.89 9.93 -12.24
N VAL A 360 22.75 9.31 -11.45
CA VAL A 360 22.67 7.87 -11.17
C VAL A 360 21.49 7.62 -10.23
N ASN A 361 20.55 6.78 -10.68
CA ASN A 361 19.44 6.36 -9.84
C ASN A 361 19.93 5.31 -8.83
N PRO A 362 19.76 5.53 -7.51
CA PRO A 362 20.22 4.59 -6.49
C PRO A 362 19.62 3.19 -6.62
N GLU A 363 18.37 3.07 -7.06
CA GLU A 363 17.68 1.79 -7.23
C GLU A 363 18.32 0.95 -8.33
N VAL A 364 18.82 1.58 -9.40
CA VAL A 364 19.60 0.92 -10.45
C VAL A 364 21.01 0.60 -9.96
N GLU A 365 21.70 1.55 -9.32
CA GLU A 365 23.09 1.39 -8.87
C GLU A 365 23.21 0.27 -7.83
N ILE A 366 22.39 0.32 -6.79
CA ILE A 366 22.34 -0.67 -5.71
C ILE A 366 21.87 -2.02 -6.25
N GLY A 367 20.80 -2.04 -7.04
CA GLY A 367 20.27 -3.28 -7.61
C GLY A 367 21.28 -4.00 -8.51
N ARG A 368 22.06 -3.24 -9.29
CA ARG A 368 23.13 -3.79 -10.13
C ARG A 368 24.31 -4.28 -9.30
N PHE A 369 24.68 -3.55 -8.25
CA PHE A 369 25.76 -3.94 -7.36
C PHE A 369 25.44 -5.26 -6.64
N LEU A 370 24.20 -5.41 -6.14
CA LEU A 370 23.76 -6.58 -5.38
C LEU A 370 23.46 -7.81 -6.24
N ALA A 371 23.27 -7.64 -7.55
CA ALA A 371 22.89 -8.73 -8.46
C ALA A 371 23.87 -9.93 -8.47
N ASP A 372 25.15 -9.66 -8.20
CA ASP A 372 26.22 -10.68 -8.21
C ASP A 372 26.80 -10.96 -6.80
N GLN A 373 26.20 -10.42 -5.73
CA GLN A 373 26.69 -10.58 -4.36
C GLN A 373 26.08 -11.80 -3.65
N ALA A 374 26.85 -12.46 -2.79
CA ALA A 374 26.33 -13.54 -1.96
C ALA A 374 25.43 -12.98 -0.85
N GLY A 375 24.35 -13.69 -0.50
CA GLY A 375 23.45 -13.28 0.59
C GLY A 375 22.40 -12.24 0.21
N THR A 376 22.18 -11.97 -1.08
CA THR A 376 21.18 -11.00 -1.58
C THR A 376 19.89 -11.66 -2.08
N ALA A 377 19.67 -12.94 -1.77
CA ALA A 377 18.50 -13.71 -2.22
C ALA A 377 17.16 -13.10 -1.78
N GLN A 378 17.16 -12.27 -0.73
CA GLN A 378 15.98 -11.59 -0.21
C GLN A 378 15.74 -10.19 -0.83
N VAL A 379 16.61 -9.72 -1.72
CA VAL A 379 16.46 -8.44 -2.44
C VAL A 379 15.85 -8.71 -3.82
N PRO A 380 14.80 -7.96 -4.24
CA PRO A 380 14.24 -8.10 -5.58
C PRO A 380 15.33 -7.96 -6.65
N THR A 381 15.48 -8.98 -7.49
CA THR A 381 16.51 -8.99 -8.53
C THR A 381 16.26 -7.85 -9.53
N LEU A 382 17.25 -7.00 -9.79
CA LEU A 382 17.19 -6.02 -10.88
C LEU A 382 17.21 -6.74 -12.24
N MET A 383 16.08 -6.72 -12.94
CA MET A 383 15.88 -7.37 -14.24
C MET A 383 16.19 -6.44 -15.41
N GLY A 384 16.09 -5.13 -15.21
CA GLY A 384 16.49 -4.15 -16.21
C GLY A 384 16.13 -2.73 -15.86
N SER A 385 16.42 -1.82 -16.78
CA SER A 385 16.06 -0.41 -16.65
C SER A 385 15.88 0.25 -18.01
N LEU A 386 15.31 1.46 -17.98
CA LEU A 386 15.16 2.35 -19.11
C LEU A 386 15.79 3.70 -18.74
N SER A 387 16.75 4.18 -19.53
CA SER A 387 17.41 5.48 -19.31
C SER A 387 17.16 6.43 -20.48
N LEU A 388 16.99 7.72 -20.19
CA LEU A 388 17.11 8.81 -21.15
C LEU A 388 18.56 9.29 -21.17
N VAL A 389 19.10 9.46 -22.36
CA VAL A 389 20.39 10.11 -22.59
C VAL A 389 20.13 11.29 -23.52
N ASP A 390 20.26 12.50 -22.99
CA ASP A 390 20.11 13.75 -23.75
C ASP A 390 21.28 13.92 -24.73
N GLU A 391 21.19 14.87 -25.66
CA GLU A 391 22.20 15.12 -26.70
C GLU A 391 23.57 15.49 -26.12
N ASP A 392 23.58 16.19 -24.98
CA ASP A 392 24.77 16.58 -24.23
C ASP A 392 25.43 15.42 -23.44
N GLY A 393 24.81 14.23 -23.48
CA GLY A 393 25.26 13.05 -22.77
C GLY A 393 24.74 12.93 -21.33
N THR A 394 23.90 13.86 -20.88
CA THR A 394 23.26 13.79 -19.57
C THR A 394 22.34 12.57 -19.50
N GLU A 395 22.52 11.73 -18.47
CA GLU A 395 21.72 10.52 -18.28
C GLU A 395 20.74 10.66 -17.11
N ALA A 396 19.52 10.15 -17.30
CA ALA A 396 18.50 10.02 -16.27
C ALA A 396 17.78 8.67 -16.39
N THR A 397 17.48 8.04 -15.26
CA THR A 397 16.70 6.79 -15.26
C THR A 397 15.20 7.09 -15.35
N LEU A 398 14.53 6.50 -16.33
CA LEU A 398 13.08 6.61 -16.52
C LEU A 398 12.31 5.48 -15.85
N ALA A 399 12.85 4.25 -15.87
CA ALA A 399 12.17 3.10 -15.27
C ALA A 399 13.15 2.03 -14.79
N VAL A 400 12.70 1.24 -13.81
CA VAL A 400 13.35 0.00 -13.36
C VAL A 400 12.40 -1.17 -13.50
N LEU A 401 12.93 -2.32 -13.90
CA LEU A 401 12.25 -3.60 -13.92
C LEU A 401 12.90 -4.51 -12.89
N GLN A 402 12.11 -5.02 -11.95
CA GLN A 402 12.57 -5.87 -10.86
C GLN A 402 11.72 -7.13 -10.75
N GLU A 403 12.24 -8.11 -10.02
CA GLU A 403 11.47 -9.25 -9.55
C GLU A 403 10.25 -8.81 -8.73
N PHE A 404 9.13 -9.48 -8.94
CA PHE A 404 7.91 -9.24 -8.17
C PHE A 404 7.58 -10.47 -7.32
N PHE A 405 7.35 -10.25 -6.03
CA PHE A 405 6.96 -11.29 -5.09
C PHE A 405 5.45 -11.27 -4.85
N VAL A 406 4.83 -12.45 -4.94
CA VAL A 406 3.39 -12.64 -4.71
C VAL A 406 3.16 -13.08 -3.28
N GLY A 407 2.06 -12.59 -2.67
CA GLY A 407 1.68 -13.03 -1.32
C GLY A 407 2.58 -12.49 -0.21
N VAL A 408 3.33 -11.41 -0.48
CA VAL A 408 4.11 -10.68 0.51
C VAL A 408 3.26 -9.59 1.15
N GLU A 409 3.46 -9.37 2.45
CA GLU A 409 2.82 -8.29 3.22
C GLU A 409 3.84 -7.17 3.43
N GLU A 410 3.40 -5.91 3.32
CA GLU A 410 4.25 -4.77 3.67
C GLU A 410 4.59 -4.81 5.17
N GLY A 411 5.87 -4.66 5.53
CA GLY A 411 6.31 -4.71 6.93
C GLY A 411 5.55 -3.74 7.82
N TRP A 412 5.26 -2.52 7.35
CA TRP A 412 4.46 -1.55 8.09
C TRP A 412 3.04 -2.06 8.39
N ALA A 413 2.37 -2.64 7.40
CA ALA A 413 1.03 -3.22 7.56
C ALA A 413 1.05 -4.38 8.55
N TYR A 414 2.01 -5.30 8.41
CA TYR A 414 2.20 -6.43 9.32
C TYR A 414 2.40 -5.97 10.77
N PHE A 415 3.38 -5.09 11.03
CA PHE A 415 3.67 -4.63 12.39
C PHE A 415 2.54 -3.80 12.98
N SER A 416 1.89 -2.93 12.17
CA SER A 416 0.74 -2.15 12.61
C SER A 416 -0.44 -3.04 13.00
N ARG A 417 -0.71 -4.09 12.23
CA ARG A 417 -1.76 -5.08 12.51
C ARG A 417 -1.47 -5.83 13.81
N GLN A 418 -0.25 -6.36 13.97
CA GLN A 418 0.18 -7.04 15.20
C GLN A 418 0.06 -6.14 16.45
N LEU A 419 0.44 -4.86 16.34
CA LEU A 419 0.30 -3.88 17.41
C LEU A 419 -1.17 -3.55 17.74
N ARG A 420 -2.06 -3.52 16.75
CA ARG A 420 -3.50 -3.28 16.96
C ARG A 420 -4.20 -4.48 17.60
N GLU A 421 -3.86 -5.70 17.19
CA GLU A 421 -4.41 -6.95 17.71
C GLU A 421 -3.96 -7.19 19.16
N ARG A 422 -2.72 -6.79 19.49
CA ARG A 422 -2.22 -6.69 20.87
C ARG A 422 -2.77 -5.44 21.57
N ARG A 423 -4.08 -5.36 21.77
CA ARG A 423 -4.59 -4.55 22.89
C ARG A 423 -4.00 -5.16 24.16
N PRO A 424 -3.19 -4.43 24.97
CA PRO A 424 -2.71 -4.97 26.22
C PRO A 424 -3.94 -5.33 27.06
N ALA A 425 -4.11 -6.61 27.36
CA ALA A 425 -5.10 -7.06 28.31
C ALA A 425 -4.68 -6.52 29.69
N GLY A 426 -5.18 -5.33 30.02
CA GLY A 426 -4.93 -4.63 31.27
C GLY A 426 -3.52 -4.07 31.40
N GLY A 427 -3.34 -2.78 31.11
CA GLY A 427 -2.32 -1.90 31.72
C GLY A 427 -0.88 -2.39 31.82
N ALA A 428 -0.49 -3.44 31.09
CA ALA A 428 0.87 -3.94 31.13
C ALA A 428 1.74 -2.82 30.55
N PRO A 429 2.72 -2.31 31.33
CA PRO A 429 3.58 -1.24 30.84
C PRO A 429 4.20 -1.68 29.52
N ILE A 430 4.38 -0.72 28.61
CA ILE A 430 5.26 -0.94 27.45
C ILE A 430 6.54 -1.53 28.03
N PRO A 431 6.95 -2.75 27.65
CA PRO A 431 8.13 -3.36 28.24
C PRO A 431 9.27 -2.34 28.13
N GLN A 432 9.84 -1.97 29.28
CA GLN A 432 10.98 -1.07 29.33
C GLN A 432 11.97 -1.57 28.30
N HIS A 433 12.32 -0.69 27.36
CA HIS A 433 12.93 -1.04 26.09
C HIS A 433 14.02 -2.11 26.27
N PRO A 434 14.01 -3.23 25.54
CA PRO A 434 15.06 -4.25 25.63
C PRO A 434 16.45 -3.73 25.25
N PHE A 435 16.52 -2.61 24.52
CA PHE A 435 17.76 -1.89 24.20
C PHE A 435 18.26 -0.99 25.34
N SER A 436 17.45 -0.80 26.38
CA SER A 436 17.83 -0.11 27.60
C SER A 436 18.66 -1.06 28.44
N MET A 437 19.96 -0.76 28.53
CA MET A 437 20.85 -0.99 29.69
C MET A 437 22.06 -1.92 29.53
N SER A 438 22.08 -2.94 28.66
CA SER A 438 23.21 -3.90 28.68
C SER A 438 24.23 -3.72 27.57
N GLY A 439 23.86 -3.15 26.42
CA GLY A 439 24.73 -3.21 25.25
C GLY A 439 25.11 -4.65 24.87
N GLN A 440 24.23 -5.61 25.15
CA GLN A 440 24.34 -6.99 24.70
C GLN A 440 23.19 -7.27 23.72
N ASP A 441 23.48 -8.05 22.69
CA ASP A 441 22.46 -8.50 21.74
C ASP A 441 21.52 -9.46 22.47
N LEU A 442 20.21 -9.22 22.35
CA LEU A 442 19.21 -10.10 22.93
C LEU A 442 19.11 -11.37 22.11
N PRO A 443 19.18 -12.56 22.72
CA PRO A 443 18.91 -13.81 22.04
C PRO A 443 17.52 -13.79 21.39
N GLN A 444 17.39 -14.41 20.21
CA GLN A 444 16.11 -14.53 19.50
C GLN A 444 15.01 -15.13 20.39
N GLU A 445 15.36 -16.08 21.25
CA GLU A 445 14.44 -16.74 22.19
C GLU A 445 13.79 -15.75 23.18
N GLU A 446 14.54 -14.74 23.64
CA GLU A 446 14.01 -13.72 24.56
C GLU A 446 13.07 -12.75 23.84
N LEU A 447 13.40 -12.35 22.61
CA LEU A 447 12.52 -11.53 21.77
C LEU A 447 11.22 -12.28 21.42
N ARG A 448 11.31 -13.57 21.10
CA ARG A 448 10.15 -14.44 20.90
C ARG A 448 9.32 -14.59 22.18
N ALA A 449 9.96 -14.76 23.33
CA ALA A 449 9.25 -14.87 24.61
C ALA A 449 8.47 -13.58 24.95
N ALA A 450 9.06 -12.41 24.69
CA ALA A 450 8.44 -11.11 24.94
C ALA A 450 7.38 -10.72 23.90
N HIS A 451 7.61 -11.07 22.63
CA HIS A 451 6.87 -10.50 21.50
C HIS A 451 6.37 -11.54 20.48
N GLY A 452 6.39 -12.83 20.77
CA GLY A 452 5.85 -13.90 19.92
C GLY A 452 6.33 -13.81 18.46
N GLU A 453 5.42 -14.02 17.51
CA GLU A 453 5.68 -13.94 16.07
C GLU A 453 6.18 -12.55 15.61
N MET A 454 5.76 -11.48 16.27
CA MET A 454 6.28 -10.12 16.01
C MET A 454 7.76 -10.01 16.38
N GLY A 455 8.18 -10.67 17.47
CA GLY A 455 9.58 -10.72 17.91
C GLY A 455 10.46 -11.48 16.92
N ASP A 456 9.97 -12.60 16.40
CA ASP A 456 10.65 -13.37 15.35
C ASP A 456 10.80 -12.56 14.06
N ALA A 457 9.72 -11.88 13.63
CA ALA A 457 9.75 -11.04 12.44
C ALA A 457 10.73 -9.87 12.59
N ALA A 458 10.80 -9.24 13.77
CA ALA A 458 11.74 -8.16 14.05
C ALA A 458 13.19 -8.66 14.06
N TYR A 459 13.45 -9.84 14.65
CA TYR A 459 14.78 -10.46 14.62
C TYR A 459 15.24 -10.76 13.20
N LEU A 460 14.38 -11.39 12.40
CA LEU A 460 14.67 -11.71 11.00
C LEU A 460 14.92 -10.43 10.19
N LEU A 461 14.12 -9.38 10.36
CA LEU A 461 14.35 -8.09 9.70
C LEU A 461 15.72 -7.50 10.05
N GLY A 462 16.14 -7.60 11.31
CA GLY A 462 17.47 -7.17 11.76
C GLY A 462 18.59 -7.97 11.09
N GLU A 463 18.47 -9.30 11.05
CA GLU A 463 19.43 -10.19 10.38
C GLU A 463 19.55 -9.87 8.88
N GLN A 464 18.42 -9.71 8.18
CA GLN A 464 18.41 -9.38 6.75
C GLN A 464 18.99 -7.99 6.47
N THR A 465 18.72 -7.02 7.34
CA THR A 465 19.30 -5.67 7.23
C THR A 465 20.82 -5.71 7.42
N ALA A 466 21.32 -6.49 8.39
CA ALA A 466 22.75 -6.66 8.61
C ALA A 466 23.44 -7.37 7.43
N ALA A 467 22.82 -8.43 6.91
CA ALA A 467 23.30 -9.14 5.72
C ALA A 467 23.39 -8.21 4.51
N LEU A 468 22.36 -7.37 4.29
CA LEU A 468 22.36 -6.36 3.22
C LEU A 468 23.50 -5.34 3.40
N HIS A 469 23.73 -4.83 4.60
CA HIS A 469 24.84 -3.91 4.87
C HIS A 469 26.20 -4.57 4.60
N THR A 470 26.38 -5.84 5.00
CA THR A 470 27.62 -6.58 4.72
C THR A 470 27.81 -6.81 3.23
N ALA A 471 26.73 -7.13 2.50
CA ALA A 471 26.78 -7.28 1.05
C ALA A 471 27.14 -5.96 0.36
N LEU A 472 26.54 -4.84 0.78
CA LEU A 472 26.86 -3.51 0.24
C LEU A 472 28.30 -3.07 0.51
N ALA A 473 28.89 -3.53 1.61
CA ALA A 473 30.27 -3.23 2.01
C ALA A 473 31.33 -4.20 1.42
N SER A 474 30.91 -5.20 0.63
CA SER A 474 31.78 -6.34 0.28
C SER A 474 32.85 -6.01 -0.78
N ASP A 475 32.58 -5.09 -1.71
CA ASP A 475 33.48 -4.76 -2.83
C ASP A 475 34.08 -3.36 -2.70
N THR A 476 35.28 -3.30 -2.11
CA THR A 476 36.01 -2.06 -1.87
C THR A 476 36.58 -1.40 -3.15
N ARG A 477 36.47 -2.06 -4.30
CA ARG A 477 36.93 -1.51 -5.60
C ARG A 477 35.94 -0.52 -6.19
N VAL A 478 34.66 -0.61 -5.84
CA VAL A 478 33.64 0.32 -6.31
C VAL A 478 33.58 1.49 -5.33
N SER A 479 34.01 2.67 -5.77
CA SER A 479 34.15 3.84 -4.90
C SER A 479 32.87 4.22 -4.15
N SER A 480 31.69 4.10 -4.80
CA SER A 480 30.39 4.41 -4.18
C SER A 480 30.00 3.47 -3.04
N PHE A 481 30.56 2.26 -3.00
CA PHE A 481 30.24 1.21 -2.02
C PHE A 481 31.41 0.89 -1.09
N ARG A 482 32.54 1.59 -1.26
CA ARG A 482 33.71 1.38 -0.43
C ARG A 482 33.40 1.89 0.99
N PRO A 483 33.54 1.04 2.02
CA PRO A 483 33.36 1.48 3.40
C PRO A 483 34.28 2.64 3.74
N GLU A 484 33.74 3.63 4.44
CA GLU A 484 34.49 4.77 4.96
C GLU A 484 34.55 4.70 6.48
N ARG A 485 35.67 5.14 7.03
CA ARG A 485 35.86 5.16 8.47
C ARG A 485 34.97 6.25 9.07
N LEU A 486 34.02 5.84 9.89
CA LEU A 486 33.22 6.74 10.71
C LEU A 486 34.11 7.57 11.63
N VAL A 487 33.93 8.90 11.60
CA VAL A 487 34.53 9.83 12.55
C VAL A 487 33.49 10.36 13.54
N LEU A 488 33.93 10.96 14.65
CA LEU A 488 33.03 11.46 15.69
C LEU A 488 31.98 12.46 15.14
N SER A 489 32.38 13.33 14.21
CA SER A 489 31.47 14.28 13.56
C SER A 489 30.36 13.61 12.73
N ASP A 490 30.59 12.40 12.21
CA ASP A 490 29.54 11.65 11.51
C ASP A 490 28.49 11.14 12.49
N ILE A 491 28.93 10.63 13.63
CA ILE A 491 28.05 10.16 14.71
C ILE A 491 27.20 11.33 15.20
N GLU A 492 27.81 12.46 15.52
CA GLU A 492 27.12 13.68 15.97
C GLU A 492 26.05 14.12 14.95
N ARG A 493 26.38 14.09 13.65
CA ARG A 493 25.47 14.46 12.57
C ARG A 493 24.29 13.49 12.43
N VAL A 494 24.53 12.18 12.50
CA VAL A 494 23.46 11.17 12.45
C VAL A 494 22.54 11.31 13.65
N MET A 495 23.12 11.50 14.83
CA MET A 495 22.39 11.67 16.08
C MET A 495 21.51 12.92 16.06
N SER A 496 22.05 14.08 15.64
CA SER A 496 21.27 15.32 15.49
C SER A 496 20.07 15.12 14.56
N ARG A 497 20.27 14.44 13.42
CA ARG A 497 19.18 14.14 12.47
C ARG A 497 18.09 13.26 13.07
N VAL A 498 18.47 12.23 13.83
CA VAL A 498 17.51 11.34 14.50
C VAL A 498 16.72 12.11 15.56
N SER A 499 17.39 12.88 16.42
CA SER A 499 16.73 13.70 17.44
C SER A 499 15.79 14.74 16.83
N GLU A 500 16.24 15.48 15.81
CA GLU A 500 15.40 16.47 15.12
C GLU A 500 14.17 15.84 14.46
N ARG A 501 14.34 14.70 13.76
CA ARG A 501 13.22 14.02 13.11
C ARG A 501 12.23 13.50 14.13
N THR A 502 12.73 12.94 15.23
CA THR A 502 11.91 12.44 16.35
C THR A 502 11.11 13.60 16.96
N ALA A 503 11.76 14.71 17.29
CA ALA A 503 11.10 15.91 17.81
C ALA A 503 10.01 16.43 16.85
N ARG A 504 10.30 16.56 15.55
CA ARG A 504 9.32 17.00 14.55
C ARG A 504 8.10 16.10 14.48
N VAL A 505 8.29 14.78 14.52
CA VAL A 505 7.17 13.81 14.50
C VAL A 505 6.31 13.97 15.75
N PHE A 506 6.91 14.09 16.93
CA PHE A 506 6.15 14.30 18.17
C PHE A 506 5.46 15.65 18.23
N ASP A 507 6.07 16.72 17.72
CA ASP A 507 5.43 18.03 17.63
C ASP A 507 4.25 18.01 16.64
N GLN A 508 4.37 17.29 15.52
CA GLN A 508 3.24 17.08 14.60
C GLN A 508 2.11 16.28 15.24
N LEU A 509 2.43 15.22 15.99
CA LEU A 509 1.44 14.44 16.75
C LEU A 509 0.75 15.31 17.81
N ARG A 510 1.49 16.18 18.50
CA ARG A 510 0.92 17.16 19.46
C ARG A 510 0.01 18.17 18.77
N LEU A 511 0.38 18.69 17.60
CA LEU A 511 -0.47 19.62 16.85
C LEU A 511 -1.77 18.97 16.35
N GLN A 512 -1.76 17.66 16.11
CA GLN A 512 -2.95 16.87 15.79
C GLN A 512 -3.82 16.53 17.03
N GLN A 513 -3.43 16.92 18.25
CA GLN A 513 -4.24 16.78 19.49
C GLN A 513 -5.49 17.68 19.53
N THR A 514 -5.87 18.31 18.42
CA THR A 514 -7.02 19.23 18.36
C THR A 514 -8.38 18.54 18.29
N ASP A 515 -8.43 17.20 18.33
CA ASP A 515 -9.66 16.43 18.54
C ASP A 515 -9.64 15.68 19.91
N PRO A 516 -10.20 16.29 20.97
CA PRO A 516 -10.16 15.75 22.34
C PRO A 516 -10.93 14.45 22.53
N GLU A 517 -11.81 14.05 21.60
CA GLU A 517 -12.57 12.79 21.70
C GLU A 517 -11.77 11.56 21.21
N ALA A 518 -10.65 11.77 20.50
CA ALA A 518 -9.92 10.70 19.82
C ALA A 518 -8.73 10.12 20.60
N TRP A 519 -8.22 10.82 21.62
CA TRP A 519 -7.02 10.42 22.37
C TRP A 519 -7.33 10.30 23.87
N ASP A 520 -7.30 9.08 24.40
CA ASP A 520 -7.36 8.84 25.85
C ASP A 520 -6.01 9.15 26.51
N GLU A 521 -6.02 9.46 27.81
CA GLU A 521 -4.86 9.86 28.62
C GLU A 521 -3.73 8.80 28.56
N ALA A 522 -4.11 7.52 28.49
CA ALA A 522 -3.21 6.39 28.32
C ALA A 522 -2.46 6.38 26.97
N LEU A 523 -3.00 6.98 25.91
CA LEU A 523 -2.32 7.06 24.61
C LEU A 523 -1.26 8.18 24.62
N ILE A 524 -1.53 9.28 25.32
CA ILE A 524 -0.58 10.39 25.49
C ILE A 524 0.62 9.94 26.32
N GLU A 525 0.40 9.20 27.41
CA GLU A 525 1.46 8.61 28.23
C GLU A 525 2.34 7.67 27.39
N ARG A 526 1.74 6.78 26.59
CA ARG A 526 2.46 5.87 25.70
C ARG A 526 3.29 6.57 24.61
N VAL A 527 2.81 7.70 24.09
CA VAL A 527 3.58 8.53 23.14
C VAL A 527 4.78 9.17 23.83
N GLY A 528 4.62 9.62 25.08
CA GLY A 528 5.72 10.12 25.92
C GLY A 528 6.77 9.05 26.21
N ASP A 529 6.34 7.86 26.60
CA ASP A 529 7.22 6.71 26.86
C ASP A 529 8.00 6.29 25.60
N ALA A 530 7.33 6.28 24.45
CA ALA A 530 7.97 5.98 23.17
C ALA A 530 9.03 7.02 22.78
N ALA A 531 8.81 8.30 23.08
CA ALA A 531 9.80 9.35 22.84
C ALA A 531 11.06 9.15 23.70
N ALA A 532 10.87 8.92 25.01
CA ALA A 532 11.97 8.69 25.94
C ALA A 532 12.77 7.44 25.57
N ALA A 533 12.08 6.38 25.15
CA ALA A 533 12.67 5.15 24.64
C ALA A 533 13.58 5.37 23.41
N ILE A 534 13.12 6.13 22.41
CA ILE A 534 13.91 6.42 21.21
C ILE A 534 15.19 7.18 21.58
N ASP A 535 15.08 8.16 22.46
CA ASP A 535 16.22 8.94 22.96
C ASP A 535 17.24 8.08 23.71
N ASP A 536 16.78 7.12 24.54
CA ASP A 536 17.65 6.18 25.24
C ASP A 536 18.41 5.26 24.29
N VAL A 537 17.73 4.72 23.27
CA VAL A 537 18.37 3.89 22.23
C VAL A 537 19.41 4.70 21.45
N ALA A 538 19.08 5.94 21.11
CA ALA A 538 19.98 6.84 20.41
C ALA A 538 21.25 7.08 21.25
N ARG A 539 21.11 7.45 22.53
CA ARG A 539 22.25 7.67 23.46
C ARG A 539 23.11 6.42 23.64
N ALA A 540 22.50 5.25 23.79
CA ALA A 540 23.23 3.99 23.94
C ALA A 540 24.03 3.65 22.67
N THR A 541 23.44 3.90 21.50
CA THR A 541 24.08 3.71 20.19
C THR A 541 25.25 4.66 20.02
N GLU A 542 25.08 5.95 20.35
CA GLU A 542 26.12 6.96 20.32
C GLU A 542 27.32 6.55 21.20
N LYS A 543 27.07 6.10 22.44
CA LYS A 543 28.12 5.64 23.36
C LYS A 543 28.93 4.48 22.77
N ARG A 544 28.27 3.51 22.13
CA ARG A 544 28.90 2.37 21.46
C ARG A 544 29.74 2.80 20.26
N LEU A 545 29.18 3.63 19.39
CA LEU A 545 29.90 4.14 18.22
C LEU A 545 31.12 4.98 18.63
N ASN A 546 30.97 5.84 19.63
CA ASN A 546 32.08 6.64 20.19
C ASN A 546 33.19 5.75 20.77
N ALA A 547 32.84 4.68 21.49
CA ALA A 547 33.81 3.71 21.99
C ALA A 547 34.52 2.98 20.85
N ALA A 548 33.80 2.58 19.80
CA ALA A 548 34.36 1.90 18.63
C ALA A 548 35.31 2.80 17.82
N VAL A 549 34.94 4.07 17.57
CA VAL A 549 35.79 5.05 16.87
C VAL A 549 37.07 5.32 17.64
N ARG A 550 36.99 5.48 18.97
CA ARG A 550 38.15 5.70 19.85
C ARG A 550 39.02 4.45 20.03
N GLY A 551 38.42 3.27 19.99
CA GLY A 551 39.11 1.98 20.10
C GLY A 551 39.74 1.47 18.79
N GLY A 552 39.51 2.15 17.66
CA GLY A 552 40.04 1.75 16.34
C GLY A 552 39.42 0.48 15.75
N GLY A 553 38.20 0.11 16.18
CA GLY A 553 37.67 -1.26 16.06
C GLY A 553 36.70 -1.57 14.92
N PHE A 554 36.48 -0.69 13.93
CA PHE A 554 35.65 -1.03 12.76
C PHE A 554 36.29 -0.54 11.47
N TRP A 555 36.33 -1.44 10.47
CA TRP A 555 36.64 -1.22 9.07
C TRP A 555 35.36 -1.28 8.25
#